data_AF-A0A8C2WUZ9-F1
#
_entry.id   AF-A0A8C2WUZ9-F1
#
_cell.length_a   1.000
_cell.length_b   1.000
_cell.length_c   1.000
_cell.angle_alpha   90.00
_cell.angle_beta   90.00
_cell.angle_gamma   90.00
#
_symmetry.space_group_name_H-M   'P 1'
#
loop_
_entity.id
_entity.type
_entity.pdbx_description
1 polymer ?
#
loop_
_entity_poly.entity_id
_entity_poly.type
_entity_poly.pdbx_seq_one_letter_code
_entity_poly.pdbx_strand_id
1 'polypeptide(L)'
;YVSTHILIIIYLGVVQTDKGLVEGRSHRMGLFRTVDVFKGVPFADVPGKWEKPKPHPGWSGRSLLQRLLLMDRWNLSSSPSDDDDDDGDSSSPVSTSLPVMVYLFGGAFMLGASNDVAILGDSLYDGKELAERGDVIVVTVNYRVGTMGFLSSGDARLPGNYGLWDQHAAISWVRRNIAAFGGNPENITIFGQSAGAVSASYQMLSPHSKGLFRRVISQCGVALSPWALQKNPMALTKKIARKVGCSRSDEDEMLACLKLSDPVGLTMAGKIDVFLLLGKGVVMDLLELAPVVDGDFVPDEPSRLFHNAAQFDYMAGVNSMDGHLFAGVDVPSINKENGNTTVEDVKGLLAGLTKEKGVTAVGSAYSVYSSHWGSAPEPAVVKKTVADIETDFLFLVPTQIALQLHANNSSGARTYSYLFNMETRIPGFPRWVEAEHAEDLQYLFGKPFATPLVYFPRHRDLSGYMIAYWTNFARTGDPSKGDSRVPVPWPAFTKHHQPYLAINHKITKSSVRYCTLLYSTVLQCTLLYSTVLYCITMYSTVFYCTLLYYNVLYCILLYYTVFYCSLLYYIVL
;
A
#
# COMPACT_ATOMS: atom_id res chain seq x y z
N TYR A 1 1.19 24.08 -4.37
CA TYR A 1 -0.21 24.51 -4.62
C TYR A 1 -1.13 23.31 -4.56
N VAL A 2 -2.37 23.54 -4.12
CA VAL A 2 -3.36 22.49 -3.88
C VAL A 2 -4.47 22.67 -4.93
N SER A 3 -4.74 21.64 -5.73
CA SER A 3 -5.56 21.71 -6.95
C SER A 3 -6.12 20.32 -7.27
N THR A 4 -7.31 20.27 -7.88
CA THR A 4 -7.97 19.01 -8.25
C THR A 4 -8.07 18.87 -9.77
N HIS A 5 -7.93 17.66 -10.29
CA HIS A 5 -8.33 17.26 -11.63
C HIS A 5 -9.57 16.34 -11.51
N ILE A 6 -10.61 16.61 -12.29
CA ILE A 6 -11.89 15.89 -12.26
C ILE A 6 -12.15 15.39 -13.69
N LEU A 7 -12.34 14.08 -13.84
CA LEU A 7 -12.70 13.42 -15.10
C LEU A 7 -14.09 12.80 -14.97
N ILE A 8 -14.96 13.07 -15.93
CA ILE A 8 -16.40 12.77 -15.92
C ILE A 8 -16.78 12.26 -17.29
N ILE A 9 -17.70 11.31 -17.39
CA ILE A 9 -18.30 10.92 -18.68
C ILE A 9 -19.46 11.90 -18.90
N ILE A 10 -19.45 12.72 -19.97
CA ILE A 10 -20.44 13.81 -20.19
C ILE A 10 -19.98 14.75 -21.33
N TYR A 11 -20.84 15.68 -21.77
CA TYR A 11 -20.56 17.06 -22.17
C TYR A 11 -21.34 17.94 -21.17
N LEU A 12 -20.68 18.46 -20.15
CA LEU A 12 -21.24 19.30 -19.10
C LEU A 12 -21.05 20.78 -19.44
N GLY A 13 -20.06 21.10 -20.28
CA GLY A 13 -19.67 22.47 -20.60
C GLY A 13 -19.27 23.23 -19.33
N VAL A 14 -20.15 24.12 -18.87
CA VAL A 14 -19.93 24.94 -17.68
C VAL A 14 -20.70 24.38 -16.48
N VAL A 15 -19.98 24.09 -15.39
CA VAL A 15 -20.53 23.57 -14.14
C VAL A 15 -20.45 24.62 -13.03
N GLN A 16 -21.53 24.79 -12.27
CA GLN A 16 -21.57 25.67 -11.10
C GLN A 16 -21.11 24.92 -9.84
N THR A 17 -20.05 25.42 -9.20
CA THR A 17 -19.57 24.96 -7.89
C THR A 17 -20.02 25.90 -6.76
N ASP A 18 -19.74 25.55 -5.51
CA ASP A 18 -19.94 26.41 -4.33
C ASP A 18 -19.11 27.69 -4.35
N LYS A 19 -18.07 27.77 -5.21
CA LYS A 19 -17.12 28.89 -5.29
C LYS A 19 -17.11 29.65 -6.63
N GLY A 20 -17.73 29.11 -7.67
CA GLY A 20 -17.79 29.75 -8.99
C GLY A 20 -18.05 28.76 -10.13
N LEU A 21 -18.14 29.30 -11.35
CA LEU A 21 -18.30 28.50 -12.57
C LEU A 21 -16.96 27.91 -13.01
N VAL A 22 -16.95 26.64 -13.38
CA VAL A 22 -15.81 25.95 -14.01
C VAL A 22 -16.21 25.44 -15.39
N GLU A 23 -15.28 25.43 -16.33
CA GLU A 23 -15.49 24.95 -17.69
C GLU A 23 -14.48 23.83 -17.98
N GLY A 24 -14.98 22.72 -18.51
CA GLY A 24 -14.20 21.54 -18.88
C GLY A 24 -14.06 21.40 -20.39
N ARG A 25 -13.36 20.36 -20.84
CA ARG A 25 -13.28 19.96 -22.25
C ARG A 25 -13.80 18.54 -22.41
N SER A 26 -14.54 18.27 -23.48
CA SER A 26 -14.99 16.92 -23.79
C SER A 26 -14.00 16.22 -24.71
N HIS A 27 -13.68 14.97 -24.39
CA HIS A 27 -12.75 14.14 -25.15
C HIS A 27 -13.48 12.92 -25.70
N ARG A 28 -13.35 12.66 -27.00
CA ARG A 28 -13.95 11.50 -27.64
C ARG A 28 -13.11 10.24 -27.38
N MET A 29 -13.71 9.22 -26.78
CA MET A 29 -13.09 7.93 -26.47
C MET A 29 -13.42 6.84 -27.49
N GLY A 30 -14.33 7.11 -28.45
CA GLY A 30 -14.73 6.18 -29.51
C GLY A 30 -15.91 6.69 -30.34
N LEU A 31 -16.52 5.82 -31.15
CA LEU A 31 -17.58 6.22 -32.10
C LEU A 31 -18.79 6.91 -31.44
N PHE A 32 -19.11 6.61 -30.17
CA PHE A 32 -20.28 7.16 -29.45
C PHE A 32 -20.01 7.42 -27.96
N ARG A 33 -18.75 7.62 -27.56
CA ARG A 33 -18.39 7.78 -26.15
C ARG A 33 -17.52 9.01 -25.96
N THR A 34 -17.86 9.82 -24.96
CA THR A 34 -17.15 11.06 -24.62
C THR A 34 -16.92 11.15 -23.12
N VAL A 35 -15.81 11.78 -22.73
CA VAL A 35 -15.42 12.04 -21.35
C VAL A 35 -15.07 13.52 -21.22
N ASP A 36 -15.80 14.24 -20.38
CA ASP A 36 -15.44 15.56 -19.90
C ASP A 36 -14.27 15.54 -18.93
N VAL A 37 -13.40 16.53 -19.08
CA VAL A 37 -12.20 16.69 -18.29
C VAL A 37 -12.11 18.12 -17.79
N PHE A 38 -12.11 18.27 -16.48
CA PHE A 38 -11.90 19.52 -15.77
C PHE A 38 -10.54 19.45 -15.07
N LYS A 39 -9.60 20.30 -15.44
CA LYS A 39 -8.25 20.32 -14.84
C LYS A 39 -8.09 21.59 -14.00
N GLY A 40 -7.37 21.51 -12.90
CA GLY A 40 -6.97 22.70 -12.13
C GLY A 40 -8.06 23.34 -11.25
N VAL A 41 -9.13 22.63 -10.92
CA VAL A 41 -10.22 23.20 -10.08
C VAL A 41 -9.69 23.44 -8.65
N PRO A 42 -9.72 24.69 -8.14
CA PRO A 42 -9.23 24.97 -6.80
C PRO A 42 -10.27 24.57 -5.74
N PHE A 43 -9.84 23.79 -4.75
CA PHE A 43 -10.71 23.35 -3.65
C PHE A 43 -10.42 24.06 -2.32
N ALA A 44 -9.27 24.72 -2.22
CA ALA A 44 -8.81 25.47 -1.06
C ALA A 44 -8.07 26.73 -1.53
N ASP A 45 -7.98 27.73 -0.64
CA ASP A 45 -7.12 28.89 -0.83
C ASP A 45 -5.64 28.49 -0.80
N VAL A 46 -4.75 29.37 -1.26
CA VAL A 46 -3.31 29.16 -1.17
C VAL A 46 -2.92 29.04 0.31
N PRO A 47 -2.45 27.85 0.76
CA PRO A 47 -2.22 27.64 2.17
C PRO A 47 -1.01 28.45 2.64
N GLY A 48 -1.08 28.97 3.87
CA GLY A 48 0.10 29.41 4.59
C GLY A 48 1.09 28.25 4.75
N LYS A 49 2.40 28.55 4.81
CA LYS A 49 3.51 27.58 4.75
C LYS A 49 3.30 26.33 5.61
N TRP A 50 2.85 26.51 6.85
CA TRP A 50 2.49 25.46 7.79
C TRP A 50 1.18 25.78 8.50
N GLU A 51 0.18 26.15 7.71
CA GLU A 51 -1.20 26.34 8.18
C GLU A 51 -2.11 25.30 7.58
N LYS A 52 -3.21 24.97 8.27
CA LYS A 52 -4.30 24.17 7.70
C LYS A 52 -4.87 24.89 6.46
N PRO A 53 -5.31 24.15 5.43
CA PRO A 53 -5.95 24.74 4.26
C PRO A 53 -7.22 25.49 4.66
N LYS A 54 -7.48 26.62 4.00
CA LYS A 54 -8.68 27.44 4.19
C LYS A 54 -9.58 27.30 2.96
N PRO A 55 -10.91 27.46 3.10
CA PRO A 55 -11.81 27.46 1.95
C PRO A 55 -11.41 28.53 0.92
N HIS A 56 -11.46 28.19 -0.37
CA HIS A 56 -11.17 29.16 -1.43
C HIS A 56 -12.14 30.36 -1.35
N PRO A 57 -11.67 31.61 -1.55
CA PRO A 57 -12.53 32.81 -1.45
C PRO A 57 -13.61 32.88 -2.54
N GLY A 58 -13.42 32.17 -3.65
CA GLY A 58 -14.29 32.18 -4.82
C GLY A 58 -13.68 32.99 -5.96
N TRP A 59 -14.32 32.96 -7.13
CA TRP A 59 -13.90 33.75 -8.30
C TRP A 59 -15.11 34.28 -9.05
N SER A 60 -14.94 35.40 -9.76
CA SER A 60 -15.94 35.97 -10.66
C SER A 60 -15.67 35.57 -12.11
N GLY A 61 -16.74 35.31 -12.88
CA GLY A 61 -16.65 34.90 -14.28
C GLY A 61 -16.38 33.41 -14.49
N ARG A 62 -16.11 33.02 -15.74
CA ARG A 62 -15.70 31.65 -16.10
C ARG A 62 -14.21 31.49 -15.82
N SER A 63 -13.84 30.50 -15.04
CA SER A 63 -12.44 30.12 -14.93
C SER A 63 -12.06 29.30 -16.16
N LEU A 64 -11.32 29.90 -17.09
CA LEU A 64 -10.61 29.15 -18.14
C LEU A 64 -9.37 28.55 -17.46
N LEU A 65 -9.49 27.31 -16.97
CA LEU A 65 -8.49 26.67 -16.11
C LEU A 65 -7.27 26.16 -16.89
N GLN A 66 -6.61 27.06 -17.61
CA GLN A 66 -5.36 26.79 -18.32
C GLN A 66 -4.25 27.62 -17.70
N ARG A 67 -3.83 27.23 -16.49
CA ARG A 67 -2.50 27.44 -15.87
C ARG A 67 -2.60 27.42 -14.35
N LEU A 68 -2.17 26.33 -13.74
CA LEU A 68 -1.63 26.35 -12.38
C LEU A 68 -0.23 25.74 -12.43
N LEU A 69 0.78 26.59 -12.35
CA LEU A 69 2.18 26.19 -12.28
C LEU A 69 2.39 25.37 -11.01
N LEU A 70 2.76 24.11 -11.20
CA LEU A 70 3.10 23.17 -10.15
C LEU A 70 4.35 23.67 -9.39
N MET A 71 4.32 23.53 -8.07
CA MET A 71 5.55 23.54 -7.27
C MET A 71 6.14 22.14 -7.35
N ASP A 72 6.77 21.84 -8.48
CA ASP A 72 7.83 20.85 -8.55
C ASP A 72 8.84 21.34 -9.59
N ARG A 73 9.96 21.90 -9.14
CA ARG A 73 11.12 22.17 -10.00
C ARG A 73 12.23 21.19 -9.62
N TRP A 74 12.00 19.93 -9.93
CA TRP A 74 13.05 19.07 -10.43
C TRP A 74 13.06 19.19 -11.95
N ASN A 75 14.21 19.56 -12.51
CA ASN A 75 14.40 19.64 -13.96
C ASN A 75 14.10 18.28 -14.61
N LEU A 76 12.96 18.21 -15.30
CA LEU A 76 12.77 17.46 -16.53
C LEU A 76 11.80 18.30 -17.36
N SER A 77 12.34 18.96 -18.38
CA SER A 77 11.57 19.71 -19.38
C SER A 77 10.58 18.77 -20.06
N SER A 78 9.32 18.82 -19.63
CA SER A 78 8.20 18.37 -20.46
C SER A 78 7.51 19.61 -20.99
N SER A 79 7.74 19.89 -22.27
CA SER A 79 6.90 20.79 -23.04
C SER A 79 5.50 20.17 -23.11
N PRO A 80 4.41 20.92 -22.88
CA PRO A 80 3.07 20.42 -23.18
C PRO A 80 2.95 20.18 -24.69
N SER A 81 2.46 19.02 -25.11
CA SER A 81 1.86 18.88 -26.44
C SER A 81 0.50 19.57 -26.39
N ASP A 82 0.34 20.62 -27.19
CA ASP A 82 -0.96 21.18 -27.54
C ASP A 82 -1.58 20.23 -28.56
N ASP A 83 -2.34 19.23 -28.09
CA ASP A 83 -3.21 18.44 -28.96
C ASP A 83 -4.57 19.16 -29.04
N ASP A 84 -4.68 20.00 -30.07
CA ASP A 84 -5.93 20.61 -30.52
C ASP A 84 -6.78 19.54 -31.25
N ASP A 85 -7.70 18.91 -30.54
CA ASP A 85 -8.71 18.03 -31.14
C ASP A 85 -10.09 18.71 -31.18
N ASP A 86 -10.71 18.58 -32.35
CA ASP A 86 -11.90 19.23 -32.91
C ASP A 86 -13.18 19.13 -32.06
N ASP A 87 -13.82 20.29 -31.80
CA ASP A 87 -15.06 20.45 -31.01
C ASP A 87 -16.29 19.93 -31.78
N GLY A 88 -16.69 18.69 -31.49
CA GLY A 88 -17.96 18.11 -31.95
C GLY A 88 -19.07 18.25 -30.91
N ASP A 89 -19.98 19.20 -31.12
CA ASP A 89 -21.20 19.38 -30.31
C ASP A 89 -22.12 18.15 -30.43
N SER A 90 -22.17 17.32 -29.39
CA SER A 90 -23.17 16.26 -29.27
C SER A 90 -23.74 16.23 -27.86
N SER A 91 -24.99 16.69 -27.73
CA SER A 91 -25.77 16.67 -26.49
C SER A 91 -26.19 15.24 -26.14
N SER A 92 -25.35 14.53 -25.39
CA SER A 92 -25.70 13.24 -24.77
C SER A 92 -26.41 13.45 -23.42
N PRO A 93 -27.32 12.56 -23.00
CA PRO A 93 -28.00 12.69 -21.71
C PRO A 93 -27.00 12.63 -20.55
N VAL A 94 -27.11 13.57 -19.60
CA VAL A 94 -26.24 13.67 -18.41
C VAL A 94 -26.41 12.42 -17.54
N SER A 95 -25.34 11.65 -17.32
CA SER A 95 -25.32 10.58 -16.32
C SER A 95 -25.51 11.19 -14.94
N THR A 96 -26.58 10.80 -14.25
CA THR A 96 -26.90 11.31 -12.92
C THR A 96 -26.59 10.27 -11.85
N SER A 97 -26.00 10.71 -10.73
CA SER A 97 -25.74 9.90 -9.53
C SER A 97 -24.68 8.79 -9.73
N LEU A 98 -23.59 9.07 -10.46
CA LEU A 98 -22.48 8.15 -10.65
C LEU A 98 -21.66 7.93 -9.36
N PRO A 99 -21.06 6.74 -9.14
CA PRO A 99 -20.04 6.55 -8.11
C PRO A 99 -18.85 7.48 -8.35
N VAL A 100 -18.23 7.94 -7.27
CA VAL A 100 -17.11 8.89 -7.32
C VAL A 100 -15.88 8.24 -6.70
N MET A 101 -14.78 8.21 -7.44
CA MET A 101 -13.49 7.68 -7.00
C MET A 101 -12.47 8.80 -6.87
N VAL A 102 -11.98 9.08 -5.65
CA VAL A 102 -11.00 10.12 -5.37
C VAL A 102 -9.63 9.49 -5.14
N TYR A 103 -8.71 9.72 -6.07
CA TYR A 103 -7.34 9.22 -6.04
C TYR A 103 -6.40 10.14 -5.26
N LEU A 104 -5.67 9.57 -4.31
CA LEU A 104 -4.57 10.17 -3.59
C LEU A 104 -3.27 9.55 -4.12
N PHE A 105 -2.38 10.36 -4.71
CA PHE A 105 -1.13 9.85 -5.27
C PHE A 105 -0.14 9.39 -4.19
N GLY A 106 0.80 8.53 -4.57
CA GLY A 106 1.94 8.10 -3.75
C GLY A 106 3.20 8.92 -4.01
N GLY A 107 4.29 8.60 -3.29
CA GLY A 107 5.57 9.30 -3.41
C GLY A 107 6.28 9.51 -2.08
N ALA A 108 6.19 8.52 -1.17
CA ALA A 108 6.82 8.53 0.15
C ALA A 108 6.51 9.79 1.01
N PHE A 109 5.37 10.45 0.77
CA PHE A 109 5.04 11.77 1.34
C PHE A 109 6.02 12.90 1.00
N MET A 110 6.96 12.66 0.08
CA MET A 110 8.07 13.54 -0.27
C MET A 110 7.89 14.25 -1.61
N LEU A 111 7.30 13.55 -2.55
CA LEU A 111 7.15 13.95 -3.95
C LEU A 111 5.81 13.47 -4.50
N GLY A 112 5.49 13.89 -5.71
CA GLY A 112 4.30 13.47 -6.43
C GLY A 112 3.40 14.63 -6.84
N ALA A 113 2.59 14.39 -7.86
CA ALA A 113 1.51 15.26 -8.29
C ALA A 113 0.31 14.48 -8.84
N SER A 114 -0.85 15.12 -8.87
CA SER A 114 -2.11 14.53 -9.37
C SER A 114 -2.14 14.30 -10.88
N ASN A 115 -1.19 14.87 -11.61
CA ASN A 115 -0.94 14.67 -13.04
C ASN A 115 0.47 14.11 -13.32
N ASP A 116 1.12 13.55 -12.30
CA ASP A 116 2.53 13.15 -12.37
C ASP A 116 2.77 11.92 -13.27
N VAL A 117 4.05 11.73 -13.59
CA VAL A 117 4.65 10.64 -14.38
C VAL A 117 4.01 10.49 -15.75
N ALA A 118 4.54 11.22 -16.74
CA ALA A 118 4.21 10.97 -18.14
C ALA A 118 4.87 9.65 -18.59
N ILE A 119 4.07 8.64 -18.87
CA ILE A 119 4.52 7.42 -19.54
C ILE A 119 4.09 7.56 -21.00
N LEU A 120 5.07 7.69 -21.90
CA LEU A 120 4.87 7.82 -23.34
C LEU A 120 4.00 9.03 -23.74
N GLY A 121 4.15 10.15 -23.03
CA GLY A 121 3.42 11.39 -23.31
C GLY A 121 2.18 11.62 -22.44
N ASP A 122 1.63 10.56 -21.83
CA ASP A 122 0.41 10.65 -21.01
C ASP A 122 0.67 10.44 -19.53
N SER A 123 0.04 11.25 -18.66
CA SER A 123 0.10 11.09 -17.19
C SER A 123 -0.35 9.69 -16.76
N LEU A 124 0.40 9.05 -15.87
CA LEU A 124 0.06 7.73 -15.29
C LEU A 124 -1.34 7.71 -14.66
N TYR A 125 -1.75 8.83 -14.07
CA TYR A 125 -3.02 8.97 -13.36
C TYR A 125 -4.14 9.54 -14.22
N ASP A 126 -4.00 9.50 -15.55
CA ASP A 126 -5.08 9.88 -16.45
C ASP A 126 -6.28 8.93 -16.27
N GLY A 127 -7.35 9.45 -15.66
CA GLY A 127 -8.52 8.68 -15.28
C GLY A 127 -9.50 8.41 -16.41
N LYS A 128 -9.24 8.79 -17.67
CA LYS A 128 -10.22 8.64 -18.77
C LYS A 128 -10.68 7.20 -18.96
N GLU A 129 -9.75 6.25 -19.04
CA GLU A 129 -10.05 4.82 -19.23
C GLU A 129 -10.76 4.22 -18.01
N LEU A 130 -10.36 4.61 -16.79
CA LEU A 130 -11.00 4.14 -15.55
C LEU A 130 -12.43 4.68 -15.42
N ALA A 131 -12.63 5.95 -15.73
CA ALA A 131 -13.94 6.60 -15.74
C ALA A 131 -14.84 5.89 -16.76
N GLU A 132 -14.45 5.93 -18.04
CA GLU A 132 -15.23 5.43 -19.18
C GLU A 132 -15.65 3.95 -19.02
N ARG A 133 -14.71 3.07 -18.70
CA ARG A 133 -14.98 1.63 -18.58
C ARG A 133 -15.73 1.27 -17.31
N GLY A 134 -15.55 2.06 -16.26
CA GLY A 134 -16.17 1.86 -14.95
C GLY A 134 -17.55 2.49 -14.79
N ASP A 135 -17.91 3.40 -15.71
CA ASP A 135 -19.03 4.32 -15.57
C ASP A 135 -18.98 5.09 -14.24
N VAL A 136 -17.80 5.62 -13.89
CA VAL A 136 -17.56 6.34 -12.63
C VAL A 136 -16.95 7.72 -12.87
N ILE A 137 -17.05 8.60 -11.89
CA ILE A 137 -16.28 9.85 -11.87
C ILE A 137 -14.95 9.60 -11.18
N VAL A 138 -13.85 10.04 -11.80
CA VAL A 138 -12.50 9.93 -11.24
C VAL A 138 -11.98 11.32 -10.91
N VAL A 139 -11.54 11.52 -9.67
CA VAL A 139 -10.99 12.78 -9.16
C VAL A 139 -9.56 12.53 -8.70
N THR A 140 -8.57 13.26 -9.20
CA THR A 140 -7.19 13.22 -8.67
C THR A 140 -6.87 14.55 -7.99
N VAL A 141 -6.19 14.52 -6.85
CA VAL A 141 -5.99 15.72 -6.01
C VAL A 141 -4.54 15.96 -5.68
N ASN A 142 -4.12 17.24 -5.70
CA ASN A 142 -2.85 17.67 -5.13
C ASN A 142 -2.96 17.89 -3.63
N TYR A 143 -1.89 17.59 -2.91
CA TYR A 143 -1.72 17.89 -1.50
C TYR A 143 -0.26 18.23 -1.20
N ARG A 144 0.03 18.99 -0.12
CA ARG A 144 1.42 19.30 0.24
C ARG A 144 2.20 18.05 0.64
N VAL A 145 3.42 17.95 0.13
CA VAL A 145 4.40 16.90 0.42
C VAL A 145 5.67 17.48 1.03
N GLY A 146 6.60 16.61 1.43
CA GLY A 146 7.89 16.95 2.02
C GLY A 146 7.78 17.76 3.30
N THR A 147 8.75 18.66 3.52
CA THR A 147 8.77 19.53 4.70
C THR A 147 7.59 20.50 4.74
N MET A 148 6.97 20.84 3.60
CA MET A 148 5.78 21.69 3.56
C MET A 148 4.52 20.93 3.99
N GLY A 149 4.46 19.62 3.75
CA GLY A 149 3.32 18.77 4.08
C GLY A 149 3.36 18.16 5.47
N PHE A 150 4.55 17.79 5.96
CA PHE A 150 4.66 16.84 7.09
C PHE A 150 5.70 17.22 8.15
N LEU A 151 6.39 18.36 8.04
CA LEU A 151 7.30 18.80 9.10
C LEU A 151 6.51 19.12 10.38
N SER A 152 6.99 18.64 11.53
CA SER A 152 6.31 18.78 12.81
C SER A 152 7.30 19.00 13.97
N SER A 153 6.91 19.79 14.97
CA SER A 153 7.58 19.87 16.26
C SER A 153 7.10 18.78 17.23
N GLY A 154 6.02 18.06 16.92
CA GLY A 154 5.34 17.16 17.85
C GLY A 154 4.48 17.87 18.89
N ASP A 155 4.19 19.17 18.70
CA ASP A 155 3.37 19.98 19.59
C ASP A 155 2.60 21.06 18.81
N ALA A 156 1.82 21.88 19.54
CA ALA A 156 0.94 22.89 18.97
C ALA A 156 1.64 23.99 18.13
N ARG A 157 2.96 24.18 18.27
CA ARG A 157 3.71 25.24 17.59
C ARG A 157 3.90 24.95 16.10
N LEU A 158 4.00 23.67 15.76
CA LEU A 158 4.10 23.12 14.42
C LEU A 158 3.52 21.68 14.41
N PRO A 159 2.19 21.49 14.45
CA PRO A 159 1.57 20.18 14.66
C PRO A 159 1.91 19.14 13.59
N GLY A 160 2.09 19.57 12.34
CA GLY A 160 2.30 18.67 11.20
C GLY A 160 1.00 18.29 10.49
N ASN A 161 1.03 17.17 9.74
CA ASN A 161 -0.11 16.60 9.02
C ASN A 161 -0.81 17.54 8.02
N TYR A 162 -0.15 18.61 7.56
CA TYR A 162 -0.74 19.59 6.63
C TYR A 162 -1.16 18.96 5.31
N GLY A 163 -0.39 17.99 4.79
CA GLY A 163 -0.76 17.21 3.61
C GLY A 163 -2.04 16.38 3.81
N LEU A 164 -2.27 15.81 5.00
CA LEU A 164 -3.51 15.10 5.31
C LEU A 164 -4.70 16.06 5.40
N TRP A 165 -4.49 17.26 5.95
CA TRP A 165 -5.51 18.30 5.98
C TRP A 165 -5.87 18.81 4.57
N ASP A 166 -4.90 18.91 3.66
CA ASP A 166 -5.14 19.24 2.25
C ASP A 166 -6.00 18.17 1.57
N GLN A 167 -5.68 16.89 1.78
CA GLN A 167 -6.49 15.77 1.27
C GLN A 167 -7.92 15.80 1.83
N HIS A 168 -8.06 16.04 3.13
CA HIS A 168 -9.37 16.16 3.79
C HIS A 168 -10.19 17.32 3.21
N ALA A 169 -9.57 18.47 2.95
CA ALA A 169 -10.22 19.61 2.31
C ALA A 169 -10.66 19.28 0.87
N ALA A 170 -9.85 18.53 0.12
CA ALA A 170 -10.19 18.08 -1.23
C ALA A 170 -11.41 17.15 -1.23
N ILE A 171 -11.39 16.12 -0.36
CA ILE A 171 -12.49 15.16 -0.21
C ILE A 171 -13.77 15.89 0.23
N SER A 172 -13.66 16.83 1.17
CA SER A 172 -14.78 17.66 1.60
C SER A 172 -15.34 18.53 0.48
N TRP A 173 -14.47 19.07 -0.39
CA TRP A 173 -14.91 19.82 -1.57
C TRP A 173 -15.65 18.93 -2.57
N VAL A 174 -15.12 17.73 -2.85
CA VAL A 174 -15.78 16.74 -3.72
C VAL A 174 -17.16 16.43 -3.16
N ARG A 175 -17.27 16.13 -1.87
CA ARG A 175 -18.54 15.85 -1.19
C ARG A 175 -19.59 16.95 -1.38
N ARG A 176 -19.19 18.22 -1.36
CA ARG A 176 -20.11 19.36 -1.55
C ARG A 176 -20.48 19.62 -3.00
N ASN A 177 -19.58 19.36 -3.95
CA ASN A 177 -19.70 19.85 -5.32
C ASN A 177 -19.99 18.76 -6.36
N ILE A 178 -19.66 17.50 -6.10
CA ILE A 178 -19.65 16.46 -7.14
C ILE A 178 -21.04 16.16 -7.73
N ALA A 179 -22.12 16.50 -7.01
CA ALA A 179 -23.47 16.43 -7.55
C ALA A 179 -23.68 17.29 -8.80
N ALA A 180 -23.06 18.48 -8.86
CA ALA A 180 -23.11 19.36 -10.03
C ALA A 180 -22.39 18.76 -11.26
N PHE A 181 -21.51 17.79 -11.01
CA PHE A 181 -20.74 17.06 -12.01
C PHE A 181 -21.37 15.69 -12.35
N GLY A 182 -22.60 15.41 -11.88
CA GLY A 182 -23.29 14.14 -12.12
C GLY A 182 -22.95 13.02 -11.13
N GLY A 183 -22.10 13.28 -10.12
CA GLY A 183 -21.71 12.30 -9.11
C GLY A 183 -22.67 12.19 -7.94
N ASN A 184 -22.68 11.04 -7.29
CA ASN A 184 -23.40 10.82 -6.06
C ASN A 184 -22.50 11.17 -4.86
N PRO A 185 -22.80 12.25 -4.11
CA PRO A 185 -21.96 12.67 -3.00
C PRO A 185 -22.04 11.71 -1.79
N GLU A 186 -23.03 10.82 -1.72
CA GLU A 186 -23.12 9.74 -0.72
C GLU A 186 -22.32 8.49 -1.12
N ASN A 187 -21.82 8.42 -2.37
CA ASN A 187 -21.17 7.25 -2.94
C ASN A 187 -19.71 7.54 -3.36
N ILE A 188 -18.96 8.13 -2.44
CA ILE A 188 -17.54 8.46 -2.64
C ILE A 188 -16.66 7.30 -2.14
N THR A 189 -15.70 6.91 -2.96
CA THR A 189 -14.64 5.96 -2.64
C THR A 189 -13.30 6.68 -2.73
N ILE A 190 -12.54 6.71 -1.64
CA ILE A 190 -11.16 7.21 -1.69
C ILE A 190 -10.21 6.04 -1.96
N PHE A 191 -9.20 6.26 -2.78
CA PHE A 191 -8.21 5.24 -3.08
C PHE A 191 -6.84 5.85 -3.31
N GLY A 192 -5.79 5.06 -3.12
CA GLY A 192 -4.43 5.50 -3.37
C GLY A 192 -3.46 4.33 -3.41
N GLN A 193 -2.25 4.63 -3.83
CA GLN A 193 -1.12 3.70 -3.85
C GLN A 193 0.04 4.27 -3.01
N SER A 194 0.79 3.40 -2.33
CA SER A 194 1.95 3.80 -1.50
C SER A 194 1.54 4.85 -0.46
N ALA A 195 2.25 5.98 -0.35
CA ALA A 195 1.90 7.08 0.55
C ALA A 195 0.44 7.57 0.38
N GLY A 196 -0.11 7.48 -0.83
CA GLY A 196 -1.52 7.77 -1.10
C GLY A 196 -2.48 6.75 -0.48
N ALA A 197 -2.09 5.47 -0.45
CA ALA A 197 -2.83 4.39 0.21
C ALA A 197 -2.78 4.53 1.74
N VAL A 198 -1.61 4.91 2.26
CA VAL A 198 -1.44 5.27 3.68
C VAL A 198 -2.30 6.47 4.03
N SER A 199 -2.32 7.50 3.18
CA SER A 199 -3.22 8.64 3.31
C SER A 199 -4.68 8.24 3.32
N ALA A 200 -5.13 7.37 2.40
CA ALA A 200 -6.50 6.86 2.39
C ALA A 200 -6.83 6.11 3.70
N SER A 201 -5.88 5.34 4.23
CA SER A 201 -5.98 4.70 5.54
C SER A 201 -6.06 5.73 6.68
N TYR A 202 -5.29 6.82 6.67
CA TYR A 202 -5.40 7.88 7.69
C TYR A 202 -6.72 8.64 7.60
N GLN A 203 -7.19 8.95 6.39
CA GLN A 203 -8.51 9.56 6.21
C GLN A 203 -9.60 8.65 6.80
N MET A 204 -9.53 7.33 6.59
CA MET A 204 -10.46 6.37 7.20
C MET A 204 -10.43 6.36 8.73
N LEU A 205 -9.24 6.47 9.32
CA LEU A 205 -9.03 6.38 10.77
C LEU A 205 -9.28 7.72 11.50
N SER A 206 -9.22 8.84 10.78
CA SER A 206 -9.43 10.17 11.36
C SER A 206 -10.89 10.41 11.73
N PRO A 207 -11.20 10.96 12.91
CA PRO A 207 -12.56 11.31 13.30
C PRO A 207 -13.19 12.40 12.41
N HIS A 208 -12.36 13.23 11.76
CA HIS A 208 -12.81 14.33 10.89
C HIS A 208 -13.46 13.83 9.60
N SER A 209 -13.17 12.60 9.17
CA SER A 209 -13.65 12.06 7.89
C SER A 209 -15.02 11.40 7.94
N LYS A 210 -15.65 11.34 9.13
CA LYS A 210 -16.94 10.70 9.31
C LYS A 210 -18.00 11.33 8.39
N GLY A 211 -18.63 10.51 7.56
CA GLY A 211 -19.69 10.93 6.64
C GLY A 211 -19.22 11.61 5.33
N LEU A 212 -17.90 11.71 5.09
CA LEU A 212 -17.37 12.32 3.86
C LEU A 212 -17.28 11.35 2.69
N PHE A 213 -17.04 10.07 2.96
CA PHE A 213 -16.96 9.02 1.96
C PHE A 213 -17.50 7.70 2.50
N ARG A 214 -17.71 6.74 1.62
CA ARG A 214 -18.31 5.45 1.94
C ARG A 214 -17.31 4.31 1.93
N ARG A 215 -16.26 4.39 1.10
CA ARG A 215 -15.34 3.28 0.88
C ARG A 215 -13.90 3.73 0.72
N VAL A 216 -12.99 2.80 0.98
CA VAL A 216 -11.55 3.04 0.99
C VAL A 216 -10.85 1.90 0.26
N ILE A 217 -9.88 2.23 -0.59
CA ILE A 217 -8.97 1.25 -1.21
C ILE A 217 -7.53 1.64 -0.91
N SER A 218 -6.78 0.74 -0.29
CA SER A 218 -5.36 0.91 0.03
C SER A 218 -4.49 -0.06 -0.80
N GLN A 219 -3.74 0.47 -1.76
CA GLN A 219 -2.84 -0.31 -2.62
C GLN A 219 -1.40 -0.14 -2.13
N CYS A 220 -0.75 -1.22 -1.69
CA CYS A 220 0.69 -1.18 -1.34
C CYS A 220 1.03 -0.16 -0.23
N GLY A 221 0.18 -0.02 0.79
CA GLY A 221 0.44 0.90 1.92
C GLY A 221 -0.77 1.10 2.83
N VAL A 222 -0.54 1.10 4.15
CA VAL A 222 -1.57 1.34 5.17
C VAL A 222 -1.01 2.19 6.31
N ALA A 223 -1.85 2.79 7.15
CA ALA A 223 -1.41 3.62 8.29
C ALA A 223 -0.57 2.86 9.34
N LEU A 224 -0.50 1.53 9.24
CA LEU A 224 0.33 0.66 10.08
C LEU A 224 1.70 0.33 9.47
N SER A 225 1.96 0.74 8.22
CA SER A 225 3.26 0.55 7.59
C SER A 225 4.34 1.25 8.42
N PRO A 226 5.54 0.66 8.58
CA PRO A 226 6.56 1.20 9.48
C PRO A 226 7.05 2.60 9.08
N TRP A 227 6.93 2.95 7.80
CA TRP A 227 7.29 4.26 7.24
C TRP A 227 6.13 5.26 7.22
N ALA A 228 4.93 4.86 7.69
CA ALA A 228 3.73 5.69 7.66
C ALA A 228 3.63 6.70 8.82
N LEU A 229 4.47 6.59 9.85
CA LEU A 229 4.39 7.40 11.06
C LEU A 229 5.77 7.85 11.54
N GLN A 230 5.95 9.17 11.71
CA GLN A 230 7.15 9.75 12.31
C GLN A 230 7.02 9.80 13.84
N LYS A 231 7.85 9.01 14.54
CA LYS A 231 7.85 8.88 16.01
C LYS A 231 8.64 9.98 16.73
N ASN A 232 9.59 10.64 16.08
CA ASN A 232 10.44 11.67 16.65
C ASN A 232 10.51 12.94 15.77
N PRO A 233 9.38 13.65 15.60
CA PRO A 233 9.27 14.78 14.67
C PRO A 233 10.19 15.96 15.01
N MET A 234 10.39 16.26 16.31
CA MET A 234 11.29 17.36 16.72
C MET A 234 12.74 17.11 16.31
N ALA A 235 13.23 15.86 16.38
CA ALA A 235 14.59 15.53 15.96
C ALA A 235 14.80 15.79 14.46
N LEU A 236 13.82 15.42 13.63
CA LEU A 236 13.82 15.73 12.20
C LEU A 236 13.76 17.24 11.97
N THR A 237 12.91 17.98 12.70
CA THR A 237 12.83 19.44 12.60
C THR A 237 14.15 20.12 12.94
N LYS A 238 14.86 19.67 13.98
CA LYS A 238 16.22 20.15 14.32
C LYS A 238 17.24 19.81 13.22
N LYS A 239 17.11 18.66 12.55
CA LYS A 239 17.96 18.28 11.39
C LYS A 239 17.72 19.25 10.21
N ILE A 240 16.46 19.56 9.89
CA ILE A 240 16.11 20.54 8.86
C ILE A 240 16.61 21.94 9.23
N ALA A 241 16.40 22.38 10.48
CA ALA A 241 16.86 23.68 10.97
C ALA A 241 18.37 23.86 10.79
N ARG A 242 19.17 22.84 11.08
CA ARG A 242 20.64 22.87 10.85
C ARG A 242 20.97 23.07 9.37
N LYS A 243 20.30 22.36 8.46
CA LYS A 243 20.55 22.45 7.02
C LYS A 243 20.23 23.82 6.43
N VAL A 244 19.27 24.56 7.00
CA VAL A 244 18.87 25.90 6.53
C VAL A 244 19.42 27.05 7.37
N GLY A 245 20.34 26.80 8.31
CA GLY A 245 20.93 27.85 9.14
C GLY A 245 20.05 28.39 10.27
N CYS A 246 18.94 27.70 10.58
CA CYS A 246 18.01 28.04 11.67
C CYS A 246 18.29 27.32 12.99
N SER A 247 19.42 26.63 13.13
CA SER A 247 19.80 26.00 14.41
C SER A 247 19.91 27.06 15.51
N ARG A 248 19.12 26.94 16.57
CA ARG A 248 19.15 27.80 17.77
C ARG A 248 19.10 26.91 19.02
N SER A 249 19.54 27.43 20.16
CA SER A 249 19.40 26.75 21.46
C SER A 249 17.95 26.77 21.94
N ASP A 250 17.25 27.87 21.68
CA ASP A 250 15.82 28.02 21.96
C ASP A 250 14.99 27.46 20.79
N GLU A 251 14.01 26.62 21.11
CA GLU A 251 13.18 25.98 20.09
C GLU A 251 12.17 26.94 19.45
N ASP A 252 11.68 27.94 20.17
CA ASP A 252 10.72 28.91 19.63
C ASP A 252 11.41 29.85 18.63
N GLU A 253 12.63 30.30 18.93
CA GLU A 253 13.48 31.04 17.99
C GLU A 253 13.83 30.21 16.75
N MET A 254 14.13 28.92 16.92
CA MET A 254 14.37 28.00 15.81
C MET A 254 13.14 27.87 14.91
N LEU A 255 11.96 27.64 15.49
CA LEU A 255 10.70 27.52 14.76
C LEU A 255 10.30 28.83 14.08
N ALA A 256 10.54 29.99 14.71
CA ALA A 256 10.32 31.29 14.12
C ALA A 256 11.24 31.52 12.89
N CYS A 257 12.53 31.17 13.00
CA CYS A 257 13.47 31.22 11.88
C CYS A 257 13.03 30.31 10.73
N LEU A 258 12.59 29.08 11.03
CA LEU A 258 12.06 28.15 10.04
C LEU A 258 10.82 28.72 9.34
N LYS A 259 9.90 29.37 10.06
CA LYS A 259 8.70 29.99 9.49
C LYS A 259 9.05 31.14 8.53
N LEU A 260 10.16 31.84 8.75
CA LEU A 260 10.67 32.90 7.87
C LEU A 260 11.52 32.38 6.69
N SER A 261 12.06 31.17 6.79
CA SER A 261 12.96 30.59 5.79
C SER A 261 12.27 30.32 4.46
N ASP A 262 13.02 30.42 3.36
CA ASP A 262 12.49 30.18 2.01
C ASP A 262 11.95 28.73 1.85
N PRO A 263 10.72 28.54 1.30
CA PRO A 263 10.13 27.22 1.08
C PRO A 263 10.99 26.28 0.21
N VAL A 264 11.72 26.82 -0.78
CA VAL A 264 12.57 26.00 -1.65
C VAL A 264 13.75 25.48 -0.84
N GLY A 265 14.42 26.33 -0.07
CA GLY A 265 15.49 25.93 0.85
C GLY A 265 15.04 24.84 1.85
N LEU A 266 13.85 24.99 2.43
CA LEU A 266 13.27 23.98 3.34
C LEU A 266 12.95 22.66 2.64
N THR A 267 12.48 22.71 1.40
CA THR A 267 12.18 21.51 0.60
C THR A 267 13.49 20.79 0.24
N MET A 268 14.50 21.52 -0.20
CA MET A 268 15.84 20.99 -0.50
C MET A 268 16.49 20.36 0.72
N ALA A 269 16.32 20.94 1.91
CA ALA A 269 16.83 20.40 3.16
C ALA A 269 16.19 19.05 3.54
N GLY A 270 14.93 18.84 3.16
CA GLY A 270 14.20 17.59 3.39
C GLY A 270 14.51 16.45 2.42
N LYS A 271 15.26 16.70 1.34
CA LYS A 271 15.57 15.69 0.33
C LYS A 271 16.33 14.50 0.94
N ILE A 272 15.99 13.32 0.43
CA ILE A 272 16.72 12.08 0.69
C ILE A 272 18.10 12.19 0.03
N ASP A 273 19.14 12.07 0.85
CA ASP A 273 20.51 11.98 0.35
C ASP A 273 20.85 10.52 0.14
N VAL A 274 20.73 10.06 -1.12
CA VAL A 274 20.95 8.67 -1.51
C VAL A 274 22.40 8.24 -1.25
N PHE A 275 23.36 9.16 -1.19
CA PHE A 275 24.74 8.83 -0.85
C PHE A 275 24.90 8.34 0.60
N LEU A 276 23.94 8.65 1.50
CA LEU A 276 23.93 8.12 2.87
C LEU A 276 23.71 6.59 2.92
N LEU A 277 23.16 5.98 1.87
CA LEU A 277 22.99 4.53 1.73
C LEU A 277 24.29 3.80 1.38
N LEU A 278 25.34 4.53 0.97
CA LEU A 278 26.69 3.96 0.94
C LEU A 278 27.26 3.76 2.36
N GLY A 279 26.61 4.35 3.37
CA GLY A 279 26.79 4.05 4.79
C GLY A 279 25.81 2.97 5.27
N LYS A 280 26.11 2.33 6.41
CA LYS A 280 25.43 1.16 7.00
C LYS A 280 23.94 1.35 7.41
N GLY A 281 23.11 2.03 6.63
CA GLY A 281 21.69 2.28 6.88
C GLY A 281 20.79 1.57 5.87
N VAL A 282 19.51 1.47 6.22
CA VAL A 282 18.44 0.94 5.35
C VAL A 282 17.56 2.09 4.85
N VAL A 283 16.86 1.90 3.74
CA VAL A 283 15.99 2.92 3.10
C VAL A 283 14.93 3.45 4.07
N MET A 284 14.49 2.62 5.02
CA MET A 284 13.63 3.01 6.13
C MET A 284 14.13 4.23 6.93
N ASP A 285 15.45 4.41 7.04
CA ASP A 285 16.06 5.53 7.75
C ASP A 285 15.96 6.86 7.00
N LEU A 286 15.55 6.81 5.73
CA LEU A 286 15.40 7.96 4.86
C LEU A 286 13.95 8.43 4.71
N LEU A 287 12.99 7.57 5.03
CA LEU A 287 11.56 7.84 4.98
C LEU A 287 11.09 8.56 6.27
N GLU A 288 11.77 9.65 6.62
CA GLU A 288 11.54 10.39 7.89
C GLU A 288 10.34 11.35 7.81
N LEU A 289 10.00 11.87 6.64
CA LEU A 289 8.87 12.78 6.47
C LEU A 289 7.61 11.95 6.24
N ALA A 290 6.79 11.86 7.28
CA ALA A 290 5.56 11.09 7.33
C ALA A 290 4.55 11.77 8.27
N PRO A 291 3.27 11.34 8.26
CA PRO A 291 2.31 11.72 9.30
C PRO A 291 2.81 11.54 10.74
N VAL A 292 2.25 12.29 11.68
CA VAL A 292 2.53 12.22 13.13
C VAL A 292 1.23 12.05 13.91
N VAL A 293 1.31 11.51 15.13
CA VAL A 293 0.20 11.60 16.10
C VAL A 293 0.16 13.02 16.63
N ASP A 294 -0.83 13.80 16.21
CA ASP A 294 -0.97 15.23 16.53
C ASP A 294 -2.03 15.51 17.62
N GLY A 295 -2.77 14.48 18.04
CA GLY A 295 -3.88 14.64 19.00
C GLY A 295 -5.15 15.25 18.39
N ASP A 296 -5.19 15.46 17.07
CA ASP A 296 -6.30 16.10 16.35
C ASP A 296 -6.71 15.30 15.10
N PHE A 297 -5.96 15.41 14.00
CA PHE A 297 -6.24 14.65 12.78
C PHE A 297 -5.95 13.16 12.99
N VAL A 298 -4.84 12.87 13.65
CA VAL A 298 -4.41 11.54 14.10
C VAL A 298 -4.35 11.58 15.63
N PRO A 299 -5.46 11.27 16.32
CA PRO A 299 -5.57 11.50 17.76
C PRO A 299 -4.81 10.49 18.65
N ASP A 300 -4.50 9.30 18.14
CA ASP A 300 -3.75 8.25 18.84
C ASP A 300 -3.00 7.39 17.81
N GLU A 301 -2.22 6.42 18.28
CA GLU A 301 -1.60 5.38 17.48
C GLU A 301 -2.61 4.73 16.50
N PRO A 302 -2.31 4.63 15.19
CA PRO A 302 -3.28 4.20 14.18
C PRO A 302 -3.94 2.84 14.46
N SER A 303 -3.21 1.92 15.11
CA SER A 303 -3.72 0.60 15.51
C SER A 303 -4.93 0.66 16.45
N ARG A 304 -5.09 1.76 17.20
CA ARG A 304 -6.19 1.99 18.15
C ARG A 304 -7.38 2.72 17.54
N LEU A 305 -7.26 3.21 16.32
CA LEU A 305 -8.26 4.06 15.66
C LEU A 305 -9.23 3.29 14.75
N PHE A 306 -9.09 1.97 14.61
CA PHE A 306 -9.95 1.16 13.72
C PHE A 306 -11.42 1.12 14.14
N HIS A 307 -11.78 1.57 15.34
CA HIS A 307 -13.17 1.81 15.70
C HIS A 307 -13.85 2.87 14.82
N ASN A 308 -13.10 3.86 14.30
CA ASN A 308 -13.60 4.85 13.34
C ASN A 308 -13.84 4.24 11.95
N ALA A 309 -13.14 3.15 11.62
CA ALA A 309 -13.19 2.51 10.32
C ALA A 309 -14.47 1.69 10.09
N ALA A 310 -15.23 1.39 11.15
CA ALA A 310 -16.33 0.42 11.14
C ALA A 310 -17.46 0.70 10.13
N GLN A 311 -17.56 1.94 9.64
CA GLN A 311 -18.59 2.43 8.72
C GLN A 311 -18.21 2.38 7.23
N PHE A 312 -16.94 2.08 6.90
CA PHE A 312 -16.43 2.16 5.53
C PHE A 312 -16.19 0.77 4.96
N ASP A 313 -16.71 0.45 3.77
CA ASP A 313 -16.24 -0.75 3.08
C ASP A 313 -14.75 -0.55 2.72
N TYR A 314 -13.90 -1.56 2.99
CA TYR A 314 -12.45 -1.45 2.84
C TYR A 314 -11.87 -2.56 1.95
N MET A 315 -11.03 -2.17 1.00
CA MET A 315 -10.24 -3.09 0.19
C MET A 315 -8.76 -2.73 0.37
N ALA A 316 -7.90 -3.71 0.63
CA ALA A 316 -6.47 -3.49 0.68
C ALA A 316 -5.69 -4.66 0.09
N GLY A 317 -4.49 -4.38 -0.42
CA GLY A 317 -3.64 -5.41 -0.99
C GLY A 317 -2.23 -4.91 -1.27
N VAL A 318 -1.39 -5.83 -1.72
CA VAL A 318 0.02 -5.59 -2.03
C VAL A 318 0.39 -6.23 -3.35
N ASN A 319 1.53 -5.84 -3.90
CA ASN A 319 2.14 -6.48 -5.06
C ASN A 319 3.04 -7.64 -4.60
N SER A 320 3.26 -8.65 -5.44
CA SER A 320 4.03 -9.85 -5.04
C SER A 320 5.49 -9.59 -4.74
N MET A 321 6.07 -8.50 -5.24
CA MET A 321 7.41 -8.02 -4.92
C MET A 321 7.41 -6.52 -4.60
N ASP A 322 6.44 -6.07 -3.81
CA ASP A 322 6.24 -4.65 -3.44
C ASP A 322 7.48 -4.00 -2.77
N GLY A 323 8.32 -4.82 -2.12
CA GLY A 323 9.56 -4.38 -1.49
C GLY A 323 10.78 -4.40 -2.39
N HIS A 324 10.71 -4.91 -3.63
CA HIS A 324 11.91 -5.13 -4.45
C HIS A 324 12.62 -3.82 -4.82
N LEU A 325 11.89 -2.75 -5.16
CA LEU A 325 12.45 -1.42 -5.40
C LEU A 325 13.33 -0.93 -4.24
N PHE A 326 12.84 -1.13 -3.01
CA PHE A 326 13.47 -0.69 -1.77
C PHE A 326 14.65 -1.60 -1.39
N ALA A 327 14.45 -2.91 -1.51
CA ALA A 327 15.48 -3.91 -1.30
C ALA A 327 16.64 -3.78 -2.32
N GLY A 328 16.35 -3.28 -3.52
CA GLY A 328 17.35 -2.98 -4.53
C GLY A 328 18.22 -1.77 -4.22
N VAL A 329 17.77 -0.90 -3.32
CA VAL A 329 18.55 0.22 -2.78
C VAL A 329 19.43 -0.26 -1.62
N ASP A 330 18.87 -1.06 -0.71
CA ASP A 330 19.56 -1.56 0.48
C ASP A 330 20.57 -2.67 0.16
N VAL A 331 20.24 -3.52 -0.83
CA VAL A 331 21.08 -4.61 -1.31
C VAL A 331 21.20 -4.55 -2.84
N PRO A 332 22.01 -3.63 -3.40
CA PRO A 332 22.10 -3.41 -4.84
C PRO A 332 22.53 -4.62 -5.69
N SER A 333 23.05 -5.67 -5.06
CA SER A 333 23.43 -6.91 -5.74
C SER A 333 22.24 -7.68 -6.31
N ILE A 334 21.02 -7.49 -5.79
CA ILE A 334 19.83 -8.20 -6.28
C ILE A 334 19.45 -7.79 -7.71
N ASN A 335 19.70 -6.52 -8.06
CA ASN A 335 19.40 -5.95 -9.38
C ASN A 335 20.47 -6.29 -10.43
N LYS A 336 21.62 -6.83 -10.03
CA LYS A 336 22.71 -7.20 -10.95
C LYS A 336 22.55 -8.65 -11.36
N GLU A 337 22.43 -8.94 -12.66
CA GLU A 337 22.32 -10.32 -13.16
C GLU A 337 23.46 -11.22 -12.62
N ASN A 338 24.71 -10.77 -12.77
CA ASN A 338 25.90 -11.46 -12.26
C ASN A 338 26.32 -11.03 -10.85
N GLY A 339 25.47 -10.28 -10.13
CA GLY A 339 25.74 -9.89 -8.75
C GLY A 339 25.64 -11.08 -7.81
N ASN A 340 26.64 -11.24 -6.93
CA ASN A 340 26.60 -12.22 -5.85
C ASN A 340 25.94 -11.61 -4.62
N THR A 341 24.75 -12.07 -4.27
CA THR A 341 24.05 -11.70 -3.03
C THR A 341 24.34 -12.78 -1.99
N THR A 342 24.91 -12.37 -0.86
CA THR A 342 25.43 -13.27 0.17
C THR A 342 24.47 -13.43 1.35
N VAL A 343 24.74 -14.43 2.19
CA VAL A 343 24.03 -14.62 3.46
C VAL A 343 24.24 -13.43 4.39
N GLU A 344 25.43 -12.85 4.35
CA GLU A 344 25.84 -11.69 5.13
C GLU A 344 25.04 -10.45 4.71
N ASP A 345 24.74 -10.28 3.42
CA ASP A 345 23.88 -9.19 2.93
C ASP A 345 22.47 -9.30 3.53
N VAL A 346 21.89 -10.51 3.54
CA VAL A 346 20.57 -10.78 4.15
C VAL A 346 20.58 -10.47 5.65
N LYS A 347 21.61 -10.90 6.37
CA LYS A 347 21.75 -10.60 7.80
C LYS A 347 21.97 -9.10 8.05
N GLY A 348 22.69 -8.42 7.17
CA GLY A 348 22.90 -6.97 7.21
C GLY A 348 21.59 -6.19 7.05
N LEU A 349 20.78 -6.57 6.05
CA LEU A 349 19.44 -6.01 5.85
C LEU A 349 18.57 -6.22 7.09
N LEU A 350 18.50 -7.45 7.60
CA LEU A 350 17.72 -7.76 8.80
C LEU A 350 18.23 -6.99 10.03
N ALA A 351 19.54 -6.78 10.18
CA ALA A 351 20.08 -5.97 11.26
C ALA A 351 19.65 -4.50 11.18
N GLY A 352 19.58 -3.93 9.98
CA GLY A 352 19.05 -2.59 9.75
C GLY A 352 17.55 -2.48 10.09
N LEU A 353 16.75 -3.38 9.53
CA LEU A 353 15.28 -3.38 9.73
C LEU A 353 14.86 -3.73 11.16
N THR A 354 15.65 -4.54 11.88
CA THR A 354 15.34 -4.97 13.26
C THR A 354 16.15 -4.24 14.32
N LYS A 355 16.81 -3.12 13.99
CA LYS A 355 17.71 -2.38 14.90
C LYS A 355 17.12 -2.07 16.27
N GLU A 356 15.82 -1.75 16.34
CA GLU A 356 15.10 -1.42 17.59
C GLU A 356 14.90 -2.64 18.50
N LYS A 357 15.03 -3.86 17.97
CA LYS A 357 14.81 -5.13 18.68
C LYS A 357 16.11 -5.83 19.10
N GLY A 358 17.26 -5.33 18.67
CA GLY A 358 18.58 -5.85 19.02
C GLY A 358 19.00 -7.09 18.23
N VAL A 359 20.22 -7.57 18.49
CA VAL A 359 20.90 -8.60 17.68
C VAL A 359 20.21 -9.97 17.69
N THR A 360 19.45 -10.29 18.74
CA THR A 360 18.70 -11.55 18.84
C THR A 360 17.56 -11.63 17.82
N ALA A 361 16.96 -10.48 17.49
CA ALA A 361 15.90 -10.40 16.48
C ALA A 361 16.42 -10.75 15.08
N VAL A 362 17.67 -10.40 14.77
CA VAL A 362 18.33 -10.74 13.50
C VAL A 362 18.40 -12.26 13.31
N GLY A 363 18.86 -12.98 14.35
CA GLY A 363 18.96 -14.44 14.31
C GLY A 363 17.61 -15.12 14.14
N SER A 364 16.59 -14.65 14.87
CA SER A 364 15.22 -15.18 14.75
C SER A 364 14.61 -14.90 13.38
N ALA A 365 14.72 -13.68 12.87
CA ALA A 365 14.19 -13.32 11.56
C ALA A 365 14.92 -14.09 10.45
N TYR A 366 16.25 -14.17 10.52
CA TYR A 366 17.05 -14.94 9.56
C TYR A 366 16.60 -16.40 9.53
N SER A 367 16.43 -17.05 10.69
CA SER A 367 15.96 -18.43 10.79
C SER A 367 14.61 -18.66 10.10
N VAL A 368 13.68 -17.71 10.21
CA VAL A 368 12.37 -17.78 9.55
C VAL A 368 12.53 -17.71 8.02
N TYR A 369 13.20 -16.67 7.51
CA TYR A 369 13.35 -16.45 6.07
C TYR A 369 14.26 -17.49 5.40
N SER A 370 15.25 -18.02 6.12
CA SER A 370 16.16 -19.06 5.62
C SER A 370 15.68 -20.48 5.90
N SER A 371 14.49 -20.68 6.46
CA SER A 371 14.02 -22.01 6.91
C SER A 371 13.93 -23.05 5.79
N HIS A 372 13.71 -22.60 4.56
CA HIS A 372 13.63 -23.43 3.36
C HIS A 372 14.96 -23.53 2.60
N TRP A 373 16.02 -22.88 3.09
CA TRP A 373 17.33 -22.91 2.45
C TRP A 373 18.04 -24.24 2.75
N GLY A 374 18.69 -24.80 1.73
CA GLY A 374 19.69 -25.86 1.93
C GLY A 374 20.99 -25.32 2.50
N SER A 375 21.98 -26.18 2.72
CA SER A 375 23.33 -25.77 3.17
C SER A 375 24.06 -24.86 2.18
N ALA A 376 23.68 -24.90 0.90
CA ALA A 376 24.14 -24.03 -0.17
C ALA A 376 22.92 -23.54 -0.98
N PRO A 377 22.25 -22.45 -0.56
CA PRO A 377 21.07 -21.95 -1.26
C PRO A 377 21.43 -21.43 -2.65
N GLU A 378 20.52 -21.61 -3.60
CA GLU A 378 20.70 -21.06 -4.94
C GLU A 378 20.73 -19.53 -4.91
N PRO A 379 21.60 -18.85 -5.69
CA PRO A 379 21.69 -17.38 -5.68
C PRO A 379 20.36 -16.68 -5.98
N ALA A 380 19.50 -17.27 -6.82
CA ALA A 380 18.18 -16.73 -7.13
C ALA A 380 17.26 -16.73 -5.91
N VAL A 381 17.33 -17.77 -5.07
CA VAL A 381 16.55 -17.87 -3.83
C VAL A 381 16.99 -16.81 -2.83
N VAL A 382 18.30 -16.56 -2.70
CA VAL A 382 18.83 -15.53 -1.80
C VAL A 382 18.37 -14.13 -2.24
N LYS A 383 18.45 -13.81 -3.54
CA LYS A 383 17.95 -12.54 -4.09
C LYS A 383 16.46 -12.35 -3.86
N LYS A 384 15.66 -13.39 -4.10
CA LYS A 384 14.21 -13.34 -3.86
C LYS A 384 13.90 -13.14 -2.37
N THR A 385 14.63 -13.82 -1.48
CA THR A 385 14.46 -13.68 -0.03
C THR A 385 14.68 -12.24 0.44
N VAL A 386 15.64 -11.51 -0.15
CA VAL A 386 15.85 -10.08 0.14
C VAL A 386 14.62 -9.24 -0.21
N ALA A 387 14.04 -9.45 -1.40
CA ALA A 387 12.82 -8.77 -1.82
C ALA A 387 11.60 -9.16 -0.96
N ASP A 388 11.50 -10.44 -0.58
CA ASP A 388 10.43 -10.94 0.28
C ASP A 388 10.48 -10.31 1.68
N ILE A 389 11.68 -10.18 2.28
CA ILE A 389 11.88 -9.53 3.60
C ILE A 389 11.32 -8.10 3.61
N GLU A 390 11.65 -7.31 2.60
CA GLU A 390 11.18 -5.92 2.52
C GLU A 390 9.70 -5.84 2.14
N THR A 391 9.21 -6.72 1.28
CA THR A 391 7.78 -6.81 0.95
C THR A 391 6.97 -7.08 2.22
N ASP A 392 7.41 -8.03 3.03
CA ASP A 392 6.80 -8.40 4.31
C ASP A 392 6.84 -7.25 5.31
N PHE A 393 8.03 -6.68 5.53
CA PHE A 393 8.25 -5.66 6.55
C PHE A 393 7.54 -4.32 6.22
N LEU A 394 7.63 -3.86 4.97
CA LEU A 394 7.13 -2.55 4.57
C LEU A 394 5.63 -2.53 4.25
N PHE A 395 5.11 -3.63 3.67
CA PHE A 395 3.80 -3.62 3.02
C PHE A 395 2.89 -4.77 3.44
N LEU A 396 3.30 -6.03 3.24
CA LEU A 396 2.40 -7.18 3.38
C LEU A 396 1.96 -7.37 4.84
N VAL A 397 2.87 -7.48 5.81
CA VAL A 397 2.51 -7.71 7.21
C VAL A 397 1.66 -6.57 7.77
N PRO A 398 2.01 -5.27 7.61
CA PRO A 398 1.15 -4.17 8.01
C PRO A 398 -0.25 -4.22 7.37
N THR A 399 -0.34 -4.56 6.09
CA THR A 399 -1.63 -4.67 5.36
C THR A 399 -2.49 -5.79 5.93
N GLN A 400 -1.91 -6.96 6.23
CA GLN A 400 -2.65 -8.06 6.86
C GLN A 400 -3.17 -7.68 8.25
N ILE A 401 -2.37 -6.96 9.06
CA ILE A 401 -2.81 -6.46 10.37
C ILE A 401 -3.94 -5.45 10.20
N ALA A 402 -3.84 -4.51 9.24
CA ALA A 402 -4.89 -3.52 8.98
C ALA A 402 -6.21 -4.18 8.55
N LEU A 403 -6.16 -5.17 7.66
CA LEU A 403 -7.33 -5.95 7.23
C LEU A 403 -7.97 -6.69 8.42
N GLN A 404 -7.16 -7.30 9.30
CA GLN A 404 -7.67 -7.97 10.49
C GLN A 404 -8.31 -6.99 11.49
N LEU A 405 -7.67 -5.84 11.73
CA LEU A 405 -8.22 -4.82 12.62
C LEU A 405 -9.52 -4.24 12.07
N HIS A 406 -9.59 -3.99 10.76
CA HIS A 406 -10.81 -3.56 10.10
C HIS A 406 -11.93 -4.59 10.26
N ALA A 407 -11.69 -5.86 9.89
CA ALA A 407 -12.67 -6.93 9.99
C ALA A 407 -13.12 -7.23 11.44
N ASN A 408 -12.27 -6.96 12.43
CA ASN A 408 -12.62 -7.10 13.85
C ASN A 408 -13.51 -5.97 14.38
N ASN A 409 -13.44 -4.78 13.78
CA ASN A 409 -14.17 -3.59 14.25
C ASN A 409 -15.38 -3.25 13.36
N SER A 410 -15.48 -3.81 12.15
CA SER A 410 -16.57 -3.55 11.22
C SER A 410 -17.92 -4.07 11.75
N SER A 411 -18.94 -3.21 11.72
CA SER A 411 -20.32 -3.53 12.09
C SER A 411 -21.26 -3.41 10.88
N GLY A 412 -20.95 -4.18 9.83
CA GLY A 412 -21.70 -4.24 8.57
C GLY A 412 -20.93 -3.77 7.33
N ALA A 413 -19.79 -3.11 7.52
CA ALA A 413 -18.84 -2.83 6.44
C ALA A 413 -18.10 -4.11 6.00
N ARG A 414 -17.80 -4.22 4.70
CA ARG A 414 -17.10 -5.37 4.12
C ARG A 414 -15.61 -5.09 3.99
N THR A 415 -14.82 -6.16 4.10
CA THR A 415 -13.36 -6.12 3.96
C THR A 415 -12.94 -7.01 2.80
N TYR A 416 -11.98 -6.60 1.97
CA TYR A 416 -11.44 -7.42 0.88
C TYR A 416 -9.92 -7.33 0.83
N SER A 417 -9.28 -8.46 0.55
CA SER A 417 -7.83 -8.60 0.43
C SER A 417 -7.45 -9.03 -0.98
N TYR A 418 -6.36 -8.49 -1.54
CA TYR A 418 -5.76 -8.99 -2.77
C TYR A 418 -4.24 -9.08 -2.71
N LEU A 419 -3.70 -9.87 -3.64
CA LEU A 419 -2.30 -9.91 -4.03
C LEU A 419 -2.23 -9.68 -5.53
N PHE A 420 -1.62 -8.59 -5.98
CA PHE A 420 -1.37 -8.36 -7.40
C PHE A 420 -0.07 -9.05 -7.79
N ASN A 421 -0.11 -9.89 -8.82
CA ASN A 421 1.05 -10.65 -9.29
C ASN A 421 1.10 -10.66 -10.82
N MET A 422 2.12 -10.02 -11.37
CA MET A 422 2.39 -9.99 -12.79
C MET A 422 3.90 -9.88 -13.00
N GLU A 423 4.45 -10.53 -14.02
CA GLU A 423 5.86 -10.34 -14.38
C GLU A 423 6.13 -8.87 -14.72
N THR A 424 7.17 -8.28 -14.13
CA THR A 424 7.47 -6.87 -14.38
C THR A 424 7.85 -6.65 -15.84
N ARG A 425 7.47 -5.47 -16.36
CA ARG A 425 7.89 -5.02 -17.69
C ARG A 425 8.74 -3.76 -17.66
N ILE A 426 9.16 -3.33 -16.47
CA ILE A 426 10.00 -2.14 -16.30
C ILE A 426 11.40 -2.44 -16.87
N PRO A 427 11.86 -1.69 -17.90
CA PRO A 427 13.19 -1.90 -18.46
C PRO A 427 14.28 -1.71 -17.41
N GLY A 428 15.24 -2.65 -17.35
CA GLY A 428 16.38 -2.59 -16.44
C GLY A 428 16.25 -3.46 -15.20
N PHE A 429 15.05 -3.95 -14.86
CA PHE A 429 14.89 -4.94 -13.79
C PHE A 429 15.19 -6.38 -14.27
N PRO A 430 15.72 -7.24 -13.39
CA PRO A 430 15.93 -8.65 -13.72
C PRO A 430 14.64 -9.37 -14.09
N ARG A 431 14.73 -10.38 -14.97
CA ARG A 431 13.56 -11.16 -15.44
C ARG A 431 12.84 -11.97 -14.36
N TRP A 432 13.46 -12.19 -13.20
CA TRP A 432 12.86 -12.93 -12.09
C TRP A 432 11.91 -12.06 -11.25
N VAL A 433 11.93 -10.74 -11.46
CA VAL A 433 11.07 -9.79 -10.75
C VAL A 433 9.63 -9.95 -11.22
N GLU A 434 8.74 -10.15 -10.25
CA GLU A 434 7.29 -10.22 -10.46
C GLU A 434 6.70 -8.81 -10.34
N ALA A 435 5.60 -8.62 -9.59
CA ALA A 435 4.94 -7.33 -9.55
C ALA A 435 5.68 -6.37 -8.62
N GLU A 436 6.24 -5.31 -9.20
CA GLU A 436 6.98 -4.28 -8.48
C GLU A 436 6.04 -3.28 -7.78
N HIS A 437 6.58 -2.52 -6.82
CA HIS A 437 5.89 -1.36 -6.26
C HIS A 437 5.34 -0.41 -7.34
N ALA A 438 4.08 0.00 -7.18
CA ALA A 438 3.34 0.90 -8.08
C ALA A 438 3.01 0.33 -9.48
N GLU A 439 3.40 -0.91 -9.80
CA GLU A 439 3.18 -1.50 -11.12
C GLU A 439 1.69 -1.79 -11.43
N ASP A 440 0.88 -1.97 -10.38
CA ASP A 440 -0.57 -2.16 -10.43
C ASP A 440 -1.33 -0.93 -10.98
N LEU A 441 -0.77 0.28 -10.81
CA LEU A 441 -1.40 1.53 -11.23
C LEU A 441 -1.61 1.61 -12.75
N GLN A 442 -0.65 1.14 -13.56
CA GLN A 442 -0.79 1.20 -15.02
C GLN A 442 -1.99 0.39 -15.52
N TYR A 443 -2.31 -0.71 -14.83
CA TYR A 443 -3.44 -1.57 -15.16
C TYR A 443 -4.75 -0.98 -14.65
N LEU A 444 -4.75 -0.37 -13.47
CA LEU A 444 -5.93 0.29 -12.91
C LEU A 444 -6.33 1.54 -13.72
N PHE A 445 -5.37 2.37 -14.13
CA PHE A 445 -5.61 3.57 -14.93
C PHE A 445 -5.73 3.28 -16.44
N GLY A 446 -5.78 2.00 -16.84
CA GLY A 446 -6.11 1.63 -18.21
C GLY A 446 -5.02 1.91 -19.26
N LYS A 447 -3.75 2.04 -18.87
CA LYS A 447 -2.63 2.24 -19.82
C LYS A 447 -2.55 1.19 -20.93
N PRO A 448 -2.85 -0.11 -20.68
CA PRO A 448 -2.93 -1.11 -21.73
C PRO A 448 -3.96 -0.81 -22.83
N PHE A 449 -4.99 0.00 -22.54
CA PHE A 449 -5.99 0.44 -23.51
C PHE A 449 -5.59 1.75 -24.20
N ALA A 450 -5.07 2.72 -23.44
CA ALA A 450 -4.61 4.01 -23.98
C ALA A 450 -3.39 3.86 -24.92
N THR A 451 -2.49 2.91 -24.65
CA THR A 451 -1.25 2.71 -25.43
C THR A 451 -1.16 1.27 -25.96
N PRO A 452 -2.09 0.84 -26.83
CA PRO A 452 -2.28 -0.58 -27.16
C PRO A 452 -1.09 -1.23 -27.89
N LEU A 453 -0.24 -0.43 -28.54
CA LEU A 453 0.97 -0.90 -29.23
C LEU A 453 2.08 -1.36 -28.26
N VAL A 454 2.06 -0.87 -27.02
CA VAL A 454 3.06 -1.21 -25.99
C VAL A 454 2.65 -2.43 -25.17
N TYR A 455 1.37 -2.78 -25.19
CA TYR A 455 0.79 -3.83 -24.36
C TYR A 455 0.21 -4.98 -25.16
N PHE A 456 0.61 -6.21 -24.79
CA PHE A 456 -0.02 -7.44 -25.29
C PHE A 456 -1.49 -7.60 -24.82
N PRO A 457 -2.32 -8.39 -25.53
CA PRO A 457 -3.71 -8.65 -25.16
C PRO A 457 -3.91 -9.06 -23.69
N ARG A 458 -3.04 -9.92 -23.14
CA ARG A 458 -3.09 -10.35 -21.73
C ARG A 458 -3.04 -9.20 -20.71
N HIS A 459 -2.37 -8.09 -21.05
CA HIS A 459 -2.30 -6.91 -20.18
C HIS A 459 -3.60 -6.10 -20.23
N ARG A 460 -4.28 -6.08 -21.38
CA ARG A 460 -5.62 -5.51 -21.51
C ARG A 460 -6.65 -6.33 -20.76
N ASP A 461 -6.55 -7.65 -20.81
CA ASP A 461 -7.40 -8.54 -20.00
C ASP A 461 -7.25 -8.22 -18.51
N LEU A 462 -6.01 -8.19 -18.02
CA LEU A 462 -5.68 -7.82 -16.63
C LEU A 462 -6.22 -6.43 -16.25
N SER A 463 -5.97 -5.41 -17.08
CA SER A 463 -6.46 -4.05 -16.85
C SER A 463 -7.99 -4.00 -16.82
N GLY A 464 -8.66 -4.71 -17.73
CA GLY A 464 -10.12 -4.84 -17.73
C GLY A 464 -10.65 -5.46 -16.44
N TYR A 465 -10.00 -6.52 -15.93
CA TYR A 465 -10.39 -7.14 -14.66
C TYR A 465 -10.20 -6.21 -13.47
N MET A 466 -9.06 -5.50 -13.38
CA MET A 466 -8.81 -4.56 -12.29
C MET A 466 -9.80 -3.40 -12.29
N ILE A 467 -10.03 -2.77 -13.45
CA ILE A 467 -11.02 -1.70 -13.59
C ILE A 467 -12.42 -2.21 -13.17
N ALA A 468 -12.82 -3.41 -13.61
CA ALA A 468 -14.09 -4.00 -13.25
C ALA A 468 -14.24 -4.17 -11.72
N TYR A 469 -13.25 -4.79 -11.06
CA TYR A 469 -13.30 -4.99 -9.61
C TYR A 469 -13.32 -3.67 -8.82
N TRP A 470 -12.47 -2.71 -9.18
CA TRP A 470 -12.39 -1.42 -8.47
C TRP A 470 -13.67 -0.60 -8.63
N THR A 471 -14.24 -0.57 -9.83
CA THR A 471 -15.42 0.25 -10.13
C THR A 471 -16.71 -0.40 -9.59
N ASN A 472 -16.81 -1.73 -9.61
CA ASN A 472 -17.86 -2.47 -8.91
C ASN A 472 -17.81 -2.20 -7.41
N PHE A 473 -16.61 -2.26 -6.81
CA PHE A 473 -16.43 -1.92 -5.40
C PHE A 473 -16.81 -0.46 -5.12
N ALA A 474 -16.39 0.49 -5.96
CA ALA A 474 -16.75 1.89 -5.81
C ALA A 474 -18.26 2.15 -5.94
N ARG A 475 -18.98 1.29 -6.67
CA ARG A 475 -20.44 1.39 -6.85
C ARG A 475 -21.20 0.79 -5.68
N THR A 476 -20.86 -0.45 -5.30
CA THR A 476 -21.69 -1.28 -4.41
C THR A 476 -21.01 -1.68 -3.11
N GLY A 477 -19.68 -1.60 -3.03
CA GLY A 477 -18.84 -2.13 -1.95
C GLY A 477 -18.61 -3.64 -2.01
N ASP A 478 -19.04 -4.29 -3.09
CA ASP A 478 -18.67 -5.67 -3.42
C ASP A 478 -17.93 -5.64 -4.76
N PRO A 479 -16.63 -6.01 -4.83
CA PRO A 479 -15.88 -6.04 -6.07
C PRO A 479 -16.54 -6.94 -7.14
N SER A 480 -17.37 -7.91 -6.70
CA SER A 480 -18.05 -8.87 -7.57
C SER A 480 -19.40 -8.40 -8.09
N LYS A 481 -19.96 -7.30 -7.55
CA LYS A 481 -21.30 -6.82 -7.92
C LYS A 481 -21.23 -5.38 -8.42
N GLY A 482 -21.73 -5.17 -9.62
CA GLY A 482 -21.84 -3.87 -10.27
C GLY A 482 -22.11 -4.06 -11.75
N ASP A 483 -21.83 -3.03 -12.54
CA ASP A 483 -22.17 -3.01 -13.97
C ASP A 483 -21.14 -3.79 -14.81
N SER A 484 -19.92 -3.96 -14.30
CA SER A 484 -18.86 -4.71 -14.96
C SER A 484 -18.87 -6.19 -14.55
N ARG A 485 -18.77 -7.08 -15.54
CA ARG A 485 -18.60 -8.52 -15.28
C ARG A 485 -17.19 -8.81 -14.79
N VAL A 486 -17.09 -9.67 -13.78
CA VAL A 486 -15.81 -10.12 -13.23
C VAL A 486 -15.58 -11.61 -13.52
N PRO A 487 -14.33 -12.05 -13.69
CA PRO A 487 -14.02 -13.44 -14.04
C PRO A 487 -14.35 -14.43 -12.92
N VAL A 488 -14.17 -14.02 -11.67
CA VAL A 488 -14.57 -14.81 -10.49
C VAL A 488 -15.12 -13.93 -9.37
N PRO A 489 -16.02 -14.45 -8.53
CA PRO A 489 -16.42 -13.78 -7.31
C PRO A 489 -15.22 -13.58 -6.38
N TRP A 490 -15.12 -12.40 -5.79
CA TRP A 490 -14.13 -12.03 -4.78
C TRP A 490 -14.77 -12.17 -3.39
N PRO A 491 -14.43 -13.21 -2.62
CA PRO A 491 -15.03 -13.39 -1.30
C PRO A 491 -14.54 -12.33 -0.30
N ALA A 492 -15.43 -11.94 0.62
CA ALA A 492 -15.09 -11.00 1.68
C ALA A 492 -14.08 -11.61 2.67
N PHE A 493 -13.10 -10.79 3.05
CA PHE A 493 -12.24 -11.02 4.20
C PHE A 493 -13.03 -10.83 5.49
N THR A 494 -12.89 -11.77 6.42
CA THR A 494 -13.60 -11.77 7.70
C THR A 494 -12.62 -12.13 8.82
N LYS A 495 -13.07 -11.91 10.07
CA LYS A 495 -12.30 -12.29 11.26
C LYS A 495 -11.85 -13.75 11.29
N HIS A 496 -12.65 -14.66 10.74
CA HIS A 496 -12.43 -16.12 10.81
C HIS A 496 -11.93 -16.72 9.49
N HIS A 497 -12.32 -16.11 8.37
CA HIS A 497 -11.93 -16.52 7.03
C HIS A 497 -11.21 -15.36 6.38
N GLN A 498 -9.95 -15.56 6.02
CA GLN A 498 -9.07 -14.53 5.46
C GLN A 498 -8.74 -14.85 3.98
N PRO A 499 -9.73 -14.93 3.08
CA PRO A 499 -9.43 -15.10 1.67
C PRO A 499 -8.80 -13.84 1.08
N TYR A 500 -8.02 -14.02 0.04
CA TYR A 500 -7.52 -12.96 -0.83
C TYR A 500 -7.65 -13.39 -2.29
N LEU A 501 -7.82 -12.40 -3.18
CA LEU A 501 -7.79 -12.63 -4.61
C LEU A 501 -6.36 -12.43 -5.15
N ALA A 502 -5.78 -13.45 -5.76
CA ALA A 502 -4.54 -13.34 -6.53
C ALA A 502 -4.87 -12.80 -7.94
N ILE A 503 -4.55 -11.53 -8.18
CA ILE A 503 -4.87 -10.82 -9.41
C ILE A 503 -3.70 -10.96 -10.39
N ASN A 504 -3.98 -11.54 -11.56
CA ASN A 504 -3.05 -11.66 -12.68
C ASN A 504 -3.85 -11.78 -14.00
N HIS A 505 -3.18 -11.93 -15.15
CA HIS A 505 -3.87 -12.01 -16.44
C HIS A 505 -4.72 -13.29 -16.67
N LYS A 506 -4.60 -14.31 -15.80
CA LYS A 506 -5.36 -15.57 -15.83
C LYS A 506 -6.14 -15.76 -14.52
N ILE A 507 -7.23 -15.02 -14.37
CA ILE A 507 -8.08 -15.13 -13.18
C ILE A 507 -9.04 -16.32 -13.35
N THR A 508 -8.94 -17.29 -12.45
CA THR A 508 -9.84 -18.46 -12.39
C THR A 508 -10.26 -18.73 -10.95
N LYS A 509 -11.08 -19.76 -10.69
CA LYS A 509 -11.52 -20.08 -9.33
C LYS A 509 -10.37 -20.34 -8.35
N SER A 510 -9.21 -20.82 -8.84
CA SER A 510 -8.00 -21.05 -8.02
C SER A 510 -7.23 -19.76 -7.69
N SER A 511 -7.60 -18.63 -8.31
CA SER A 511 -7.07 -17.31 -7.94
C SER A 511 -7.60 -16.85 -6.60
N VAL A 512 -8.76 -17.35 -6.15
CA VAL A 512 -9.23 -17.15 -4.78
C VAL A 512 -8.43 -18.08 -3.88
N ARG A 513 -7.60 -17.48 -3.02
CA ARG A 513 -6.73 -18.17 -2.10
C ARG A 513 -7.09 -17.81 -0.68
N TYR A 514 -6.66 -18.62 0.26
CA TYR A 514 -6.84 -18.37 1.69
C TYR A 514 -5.47 -18.13 2.29
N CYS A 515 -5.34 -17.09 3.11
CA CYS A 515 -4.12 -16.87 3.88
C CYS A 515 -3.85 -18.11 4.73
N THR A 516 -2.80 -18.85 4.39
CA THR A 516 -2.15 -19.83 5.27
C THR A 516 -1.23 -19.12 6.28
N LEU A 517 -1.63 -17.95 6.77
CA LEU A 517 -0.99 -17.28 7.92
C LEU A 517 -1.38 -17.93 9.26
N LEU A 518 -2.05 -19.09 9.21
CA LEU A 518 -2.11 -20.11 10.27
C LEU A 518 -1.01 -21.18 10.13
N TYR A 519 0.12 -20.91 9.45
CA TYR A 519 1.26 -21.82 9.56
C TYR A 519 1.87 -21.85 10.97
N SER A 520 1.58 -20.91 11.87
CA SER A 520 1.91 -21.09 13.30
C SER A 520 1.14 -22.27 13.91
N THR A 521 -0.09 -22.51 13.47
CA THR A 521 -0.96 -23.61 13.93
C THR A 521 -0.66 -24.91 13.19
N VAL A 522 -0.32 -24.87 11.91
CA VAL A 522 0.16 -26.05 11.17
C VAL A 522 1.55 -26.46 11.66
N LEU A 523 2.44 -25.52 12.01
CA LEU A 523 3.71 -25.81 12.67
C LEU A 523 3.48 -26.37 14.08
N GLN A 524 2.48 -25.88 14.82
CA GLN A 524 2.06 -26.47 16.10
C GLN A 524 1.44 -27.86 15.92
N CYS A 525 0.71 -28.12 14.83
CA CYS A 525 0.17 -29.43 14.49
C CYS A 525 1.25 -30.39 13.98
N THR A 526 2.29 -29.91 13.27
CA THR A 526 3.45 -30.74 12.90
C THR A 526 4.38 -30.96 14.08
N LEU A 527 4.52 -29.99 14.99
CA LEU A 527 5.15 -30.17 16.30
C LEU A 527 4.35 -31.17 17.14
N LEU A 528 3.01 -31.07 17.21
CA LEU A 528 2.17 -32.08 17.87
C LEU A 528 2.29 -33.45 17.22
N TYR A 529 2.30 -33.53 15.88
CA TYR A 529 2.45 -34.78 15.14
C TYR A 529 3.81 -35.42 15.37
N SER A 530 4.89 -34.62 15.39
CA SER A 530 6.24 -35.09 15.75
C SER A 530 6.36 -35.46 17.23
N THR A 531 5.61 -34.82 18.13
CA THR A 531 5.49 -35.21 19.55
C THR A 531 4.74 -36.53 19.69
N VAL A 532 3.67 -36.74 18.92
CA VAL A 532 2.94 -38.02 18.85
C VAL A 532 3.82 -39.13 18.28
N LEU A 533 4.60 -38.86 17.24
CA LEU A 533 5.55 -39.80 16.67
C LEU A 533 6.65 -40.17 17.68
N TYR A 534 7.17 -39.18 18.41
CA TYR A 534 8.15 -39.37 19.49
C TYR A 534 7.57 -40.20 20.66
N CYS A 535 6.32 -39.94 21.05
CA CYS A 535 5.59 -40.73 22.03
C CYS A 535 5.33 -42.17 21.56
N ILE A 536 5.04 -42.39 20.27
CA ILE A 536 4.88 -43.74 19.68
C ILE A 536 6.21 -44.49 19.67
N THR A 537 7.33 -43.83 19.33
CA THR A 537 8.66 -44.44 19.41
C THR A 537 9.06 -44.77 20.85
N MET A 538 8.78 -43.89 21.81
CA MET A 538 8.98 -44.14 23.24
C MET A 538 8.13 -45.31 23.75
N TYR A 539 6.87 -45.40 23.33
CA TYR A 539 5.98 -46.51 23.68
C TYR A 539 6.48 -47.83 23.07
N SER A 540 7.03 -47.80 21.86
CA SER A 540 7.63 -48.96 21.20
C SER A 540 8.89 -49.44 21.93
N THR A 541 9.71 -48.52 22.46
CA THR A 541 10.86 -48.85 23.31
C THR A 541 10.42 -49.46 24.64
N VAL A 542 9.35 -48.94 25.27
CA VAL A 542 8.78 -49.54 26.49
C VAL A 542 8.22 -50.94 26.21
N PHE A 543 7.56 -51.15 25.07
CA PHE A 543 7.05 -52.48 24.68
C PHE A 543 8.19 -53.47 24.42
N TYR A 544 9.27 -53.03 23.78
CA TYR A 544 10.48 -53.83 23.55
C TYR A 544 11.20 -54.17 24.87
N CYS A 545 11.32 -53.21 25.79
CA CYS A 545 11.83 -53.46 27.13
C CYS A 545 10.95 -54.43 27.94
N THR A 546 9.62 -54.37 27.76
CA THR A 546 8.68 -55.28 28.41
C THR A 546 8.79 -56.70 27.85
N LEU A 547 8.94 -56.85 26.53
CA LEU A 547 9.21 -58.13 25.86
C LEU A 547 10.57 -58.74 26.27
N LEU A 548 11.60 -57.92 26.42
CA LEU A 548 12.89 -58.33 26.97
C LEU A 548 12.78 -58.79 28.42
N TYR A 549 12.00 -58.07 29.25
CA TYR A 549 11.73 -58.45 30.63
C TYR A 549 11.00 -59.80 30.74
N TYR A 550 10.00 -60.05 29.88
CA TYR A 550 9.32 -61.36 29.82
C TYR A 550 10.24 -62.49 29.33
N ASN A 551 11.16 -62.22 28.39
CA ASN A 551 12.17 -63.21 27.99
C ASN A 551 13.15 -63.52 29.13
N VAL A 552 13.56 -62.53 29.92
CA VAL A 552 14.40 -62.76 31.12
C VAL A 552 13.66 -63.60 32.16
N LEU A 553 12.38 -63.32 32.42
CA LEU A 553 11.52 -64.14 33.31
C LEU A 553 11.37 -65.58 32.81
N TYR A 554 11.20 -65.77 31.49
CA TYR A 554 11.13 -67.09 30.88
C TYR A 554 12.45 -67.85 30.99
N CYS A 555 13.59 -67.18 30.79
CA CYS A 555 14.92 -67.75 30.99
C CYS A 555 15.17 -68.12 32.47
N ILE A 556 14.68 -67.33 33.42
CA ILE A 556 14.76 -67.65 34.86
C ILE A 556 13.94 -68.90 35.20
N LEU A 557 12.72 -69.02 34.67
CA LEU A 557 11.87 -70.21 34.82
C LEU A 557 12.52 -71.47 34.24
N LEU A 558 13.10 -71.38 33.04
CA LEU A 558 13.85 -72.48 32.42
C LEU A 558 15.08 -72.87 33.26
N TYR A 559 15.80 -71.90 33.81
CA TYR A 559 16.94 -72.15 34.70
C TYR A 559 16.52 -72.93 35.96
N TYR A 560 15.41 -72.56 36.60
CA TYR A 560 14.86 -73.32 37.73
C TYR A 560 14.40 -74.72 37.34
N THR A 561 13.89 -74.91 36.13
CA THR A 561 13.45 -76.21 35.63
C THR A 561 14.65 -77.14 35.39
N VAL A 562 15.76 -76.61 34.85
CA VAL A 562 17.03 -77.35 34.68
C VAL A 562 17.68 -77.65 36.03
N PHE A 563 17.61 -76.72 36.99
CA PHE A 563 18.09 -76.94 38.36
C PHE A 563 17.30 -78.06 39.06
N TYR A 564 15.97 -78.08 38.90
CA TYR A 564 15.11 -79.13 39.44
C TYR A 564 15.35 -80.50 38.79
N CYS A 565 15.57 -80.54 37.46
CA CYS A 565 15.93 -81.76 36.74
C CYS A 565 17.31 -82.29 37.16
N SER A 566 18.28 -81.40 37.41
CA SER A 566 19.61 -81.77 37.94
C SER A 566 19.53 -82.36 39.35
N LEU A 567 18.63 -81.85 40.18
CA LEU A 567 18.39 -82.34 41.54
C LEU A 567 17.70 -83.72 41.54
N LEU A 568 16.76 -83.94 40.62
CA LEU A 568 16.13 -85.26 40.39
C LEU A 568 17.12 -86.29 39.84
N TYR A 569 18.04 -85.88 38.96
CA TYR A 569 19.10 -86.76 38.45
C TYR A 569 20.06 -87.25 39.55
N TYR A 570 20.32 -86.41 40.56
CA TYR A 570 21.12 -86.78 41.74
C TYR A 570 20.41 -87.69 42.75
N ILE A 571 19.08 -87.83 42.67
CA ILE A 571 18.29 -88.73 43.52
C ILE A 571 18.20 -90.14 42.90
N VAL A 572 18.54 -90.28 41.61
CA VAL A 572 18.50 -91.54 40.85
C VAL A 572 19.90 -92.20 40.74
N LEU A 573 20.95 -91.52 41.20
CA LEU A 573 22.30 -92.05 41.47
C LEU A 573 22.44 -92.40 42.95
#